data_AF-W1YDT4-F1
#
_entry.id   AF-W1YDT4-F1
#
_cell.length_a   1.000
_cell.length_b   1.000
_cell.length_c   1.000
_cell.angle_alpha   90.00
_cell.angle_beta   90.00
_cell.angle_gamma   90.00
#
_symmetry.space_group_name_H-M   'P 1'
#
loop_
_entity.id
_entity.type
_entity.pdbx_description
1 polymer ?
#
loop_
_entity_poly.entity_id
_entity_poly.type
_entity_poly.pdbx_seq_one_letter_code
_entity_poly.pdbx_strand_id
1 'polypeptide(L)'
;IIFFKKFFSNPWEYTVSLKGDYSYTLNKNYHLIYLLVHIAKHFYGCGCGVRMIMDIAMYINKFGKELDWDYIWAEMDKLDLRLLTQNILIL
;
A
#
# COMPACT_ATOMS: atom_id res chain seq x y z
N ILE A 1 10.67 9.86 -3.89
CA ILE A 1 11.16 9.48 -2.53
C ILE A 1 10.70 10.46 -1.45
N ILE A 2 10.96 11.78 -1.58
CA ILE A 2 10.55 12.79 -0.57
C ILE A 2 9.02 12.85 -0.39
N PHE A 3 8.25 12.76 -1.48
CA PHE A 3 6.78 12.75 -1.44
C PHE A 3 6.20 11.57 -0.64
N PHE A 4 6.77 10.37 -0.76
CA PHE A 4 6.32 9.19 0.00
C PHE A 4 6.50 9.39 1.50
N LYS A 5 7.64 10.00 1.91
CA LYS A 5 7.90 10.29 3.32
C LYS A 5 6.85 11.25 3.90
N LYS A 6 6.38 12.22 3.10
CA LYS A 6 5.32 13.15 3.52
C LYS A 6 3.97 12.44 3.66
N PHE A 7 3.63 11.54 2.74
CA PHE A 7 2.39 10.78 2.81
C PHE A 7 2.29 9.90 4.07
N PHE A 8 3.40 9.29 4.48
CA PHE A 8 3.50 8.45 5.66
C PHE A 8 3.99 9.20 6.91
N SER A 9 3.74 10.52 7.02
CA SER A 9 4.26 11.32 8.14
C SER A 9 3.58 11.01 9.47
N ASN A 10 2.32 10.54 9.46
CA ASN A 10 1.60 10.17 10.68
C ASN A 10 0.84 8.83 10.52
N PRO A 11 1.54 7.70 10.43
CA PRO A 11 0.91 6.40 10.15
C PRO A 11 0.00 5.92 11.29
N TRP A 12 0.16 6.45 12.50
CA TRP A 12 -0.64 6.07 13.68
C TRP A 12 -2.13 6.41 13.54
N GLU A 13 -2.48 7.50 12.84
CA GLU A 13 -3.88 7.84 12.54
C GLU A 13 -4.59 6.77 11.71
N TYR A 14 -3.82 5.94 11.01
CA TYR A 14 -4.31 4.89 10.15
C TYR A 14 -4.21 3.51 10.80
N THR A 15 -3.94 3.43 12.10
CA THR A 15 -3.86 2.15 12.81
C THR A 15 -5.19 1.71 13.41
N VAL A 16 -5.36 0.40 13.51
CA VAL A 16 -6.47 -0.26 14.20
C VAL A 16 -5.89 -1.21 15.25
N SER A 17 -6.55 -1.27 16.42
CA SER A 17 -6.15 -2.19 17.49
C SER A 17 -6.44 -3.65 17.08
N LEU A 18 -5.48 -4.52 17.37
CA LEU A 18 -5.69 -5.96 17.28
C LEU A 18 -6.45 -6.41 18.54
N LYS A 19 -7.56 -7.15 18.36
CA LYS A 19 -8.38 -7.62 19.48
C LYS A 19 -7.52 -8.41 20.47
N GLY A 20 -7.37 -7.87 21.68
CA GLY A 20 -6.82 -8.58 22.83
C GLY A 20 -5.52 -8.02 23.39
N ASP A 21 -4.79 -7.13 22.71
CA ASP A 21 -3.49 -6.66 23.19
C ASP A 21 -3.18 -5.22 22.76
N TYR A 22 -2.23 -4.59 23.46
CA TYR A 22 -1.59 -3.28 23.18
C TYR A 22 -0.84 -3.22 21.83
N SER A 23 -1.30 -3.99 20.84
CA SER A 23 -0.75 -4.12 19.51
C SER A 23 -1.68 -3.48 18.49
N TYR A 24 -1.07 -2.78 17.53
CA TYR A 24 -1.77 -2.04 16.49
C TYR A 24 -1.24 -2.46 15.13
N THR A 25 -2.12 -2.48 14.14
CA THR A 25 -1.75 -2.70 12.74
C THR A 25 -2.31 -1.58 11.89
N LEU A 26 -1.73 -1.34 10.72
CA LEU A 26 -2.33 -0.44 9.74
C LEU A 26 -3.71 -0.96 9.32
N ASN A 27 -4.65 -0.05 9.11
CA ASN A 27 -5.90 -0.37 8.46
C ASN A 27 -5.63 -0.89 7.03
N LYS A 28 -6.57 -1.65 6.49
CA LYS A 28 -6.35 -2.44 5.27
C LYS A 28 -6.02 -1.58 4.04
N ASN A 29 -6.71 -0.44 3.90
CA ASN A 29 -6.49 0.49 2.80
C ASN A 29 -5.09 1.08 2.86
N TYR A 30 -4.71 1.60 4.03
CA TYR A 30 -3.40 2.22 4.24
C TYR A 30 -2.25 1.22 4.11
N HIS A 31 -2.47 -0.03 4.51
CA HIS A 31 -1.51 -1.12 4.32
C HIS A 31 -1.28 -1.44 2.84
N LEU A 32 -2.34 -1.55 2.02
CA LEU A 32 -2.15 -1.77 0.58
C LEU A 32 -1.44 -0.59 -0.09
N ILE A 33 -1.81 0.64 0.25
CA ILE A 33 -1.12 1.84 -0.23
C ILE A 33 0.37 1.79 0.15
N TYR A 34 0.71 1.35 1.37
CA TYR A 34 2.09 1.14 1.77
C TYR A 34 2.82 0.13 0.87
N LEU A 35 2.22 -1.02 0.57
CA LEU A 35 2.83 -2.03 -0.32
C LEU A 35 3.08 -1.48 -1.73
N LEU A 36 2.11 -0.74 -2.29
CA LEU A 36 2.22 -0.12 -3.62
C LEU A 36 3.28 0.97 -3.68
N VAL A 37 3.35 1.83 -2.65
CA VAL A 37 4.40 2.85 -2.58
C VAL A 37 5.78 2.22 -2.32
N HIS A 38 5.84 1.12 -1.55
CA HIS A 38 7.08 0.42 -1.27
C HIS A 38 7.71 -0.16 -2.54
N ILE A 39 6.92 -0.85 -3.37
CA ILE A 39 7.41 -1.37 -4.65
C ILE A 39 7.76 -0.24 -5.62
N ALA A 40 6.99 0.86 -5.65
CA ALA A 40 7.32 2.05 -6.44
C ALA A 40 8.68 2.64 -6.05
N LYS A 41 8.95 2.79 -4.75
CA LYS A 41 10.25 3.26 -4.23
C LYS A 41 11.41 2.37 -4.70
N HIS A 42 11.20 1.06 -4.77
CA HIS A 42 12.19 0.11 -5.27
C HIS A 42 12.46 0.26 -6.76
N PHE A 43 11.42 0.44 -7.58
CA PHE A 43 11.57 0.72 -9.01
C PHE A 43 12.38 1.99 -9.29
N TYR A 44 12.27 3.02 -8.46
CA TYR A 44 13.07 4.24 -8.62
C TYR A 44 14.56 4.08 -8.28
N GLY A 45 14.93 3.12 -7.43
CA GLY A 45 16.26 3.09 -6.80
C GLY A 45 17.15 1.92 -7.17
N CYS A 46 16.61 0.69 -7.17
CA CYS A 46 17.45 -0.51 -7.24
C CYS A 46 16.73 -1.75 -7.84
N GLY A 47 15.50 -1.59 -8.34
CA GLY A 47 14.66 -2.69 -8.81
C GLY A 47 13.89 -3.39 -7.69
N CYS A 48 13.03 -4.33 -8.06
CA CYS A 48 12.20 -5.10 -7.12
C CYS A 48 12.33 -6.61 -7.36
N GLY A 49 12.32 -7.39 -6.27
CA GLY A 49 12.22 -8.86 -6.34
C GLY A 49 10.77 -9.34 -6.31
N VAL A 50 10.57 -10.60 -6.71
CA VAL A 50 9.23 -11.24 -6.82
C VAL A 50 8.40 -11.17 -5.53
N ARG A 51 9.06 -11.15 -4.37
CA ARG A 51 8.39 -11.13 -3.07
C ARG A 51 7.46 -9.93 -2.91
N MET A 52 7.83 -8.74 -3.41
CA MET A 52 7.01 -7.53 -3.28
C MET A 52 5.72 -7.63 -4.10
N ILE A 53 5.80 -8.22 -5.30
CA ILE A 53 4.60 -8.49 -6.12
C ILE A 53 3.71 -9.53 -5.41
N MET A 54 4.30 -10.60 -4.87
CA MET A 54 3.56 -11.62 -4.12
C MET A 54 2.89 -11.04 -2.87
N ASP A 55 3.52 -10.10 -2.16
CA ASP A 55 2.92 -9.45 -1.01
C ASP A 55 1.64 -8.71 -1.39
N ILE A 56 1.66 -7.97 -2.50
CA ILE A 56 0.48 -7.27 -3.03
C ILE A 56 -0.60 -8.27 -3.46
N ALA A 57 -0.24 -9.28 -4.25
CA ALA A 57 -1.17 -10.29 -4.75
C ALA A 57 -1.86 -11.05 -3.60
N MET A 58 -1.09 -11.52 -2.62
CA MET A 58 -1.63 -12.21 -1.44
C MET A 58 -2.52 -11.31 -0.60
N TYR A 59 -2.15 -10.03 -0.45
CA TYR A 59 -2.93 -9.07 0.31
C TYR A 59 -4.30 -8.82 -0.33
N ILE A 60 -4.32 -8.61 -1.65
CA ILE A 60 -5.56 -8.41 -2.42
C ILE A 60 -6.41 -9.67 -2.44
N ASN A 61 -5.80 -10.85 -2.63
CA ASN A 61 -6.53 -12.11 -2.57
C ASN A 61 -7.24 -12.30 -1.22
N LYS A 62 -6.61 -11.89 -0.12
CA LYS A 62 -7.18 -12.02 1.23
C LYS A 62 -8.19 -10.93 1.57
N PHE A 63 -7.89 -9.67 1.28
CA PHE A 63 -8.63 -8.51 1.79
C PHE A 63 -9.35 -7.71 0.71
N GLY A 64 -9.22 -8.07 -0.57
CA GLY A 64 -9.66 -7.27 -1.72
C GLY A 64 -11.14 -6.86 -1.71
N LYS A 65 -12.01 -7.66 -1.10
CA LYS A 65 -13.44 -7.37 -0.93
C LYS A 65 -13.74 -6.36 0.19
N GLU A 66 -12.80 -6.15 1.09
CA GLU A 66 -12.90 -5.24 2.25
C GLU A 66 -12.17 -3.92 2.01
N LEU A 67 -11.50 -3.78 0.87
CA LEU A 67 -10.77 -2.58 0.49
C LEU A 67 -11.70 -1.54 -0.10
N ASP A 68 -11.47 -0.28 0.25
CA ASP A 68 -12.07 0.89 -0.39
C ASP A 68 -11.23 1.27 -1.61
N TRP A 69 -11.57 0.69 -2.75
CA TRP A 69 -10.83 0.90 -4.00
C TRP A 69 -10.94 2.33 -4.51
N ASP A 70 -12.05 3.02 -4.29
CA ASP A 70 -12.21 4.42 -4.71
C ASP A 70 -11.24 5.32 -3.93
N TYR A 71 -11.14 5.11 -2.61
CA TYR A 71 -10.14 5.78 -1.79
C TYR A 71 -8.71 5.45 -2.23
N ILE A 72 -8.39 4.16 -2.44
CA ILE A 72 -7.03 3.74 -2.85
C ILE A 72 -6.64 4.39 -4.19
N TRP A 73 -7.54 4.38 -5.18
CA TRP A 73 -7.25 5.00 -6.48
C TRP A 73 -7.06 6.52 -6.37
N ALA A 74 -7.87 7.20 -5.57
CA ALA A 74 -7.70 8.63 -5.31
C ALA A 74 -6.34 8.94 -4.66
N GLU A 75 -5.86 8.11 -3.73
CA GLU A 75 -4.52 8.27 -3.15
C GLU A 75 -3.41 7.95 -4.16
N MET A 76 -3.60 6.95 -5.04
CA MET A 76 -2.64 6.64 -6.11
C MET A 76 -2.53 7.77 -7.13
N ASP A 77 -3.63 8.46 -7.45
CA ASP A 77 -3.63 9.65 -8.31
C ASP A 77 -2.83 10.80 -7.67
N LYS A 78 -3.06 11.08 -6.37
CA LYS A 78 -2.31 12.12 -5.63
C LYS A 78 -0.82 11.83 -5.54
N LEU A 79 -0.45 10.55 -5.54
CA LEU A 79 0.94 10.08 -5.45
C LEU A 79 1.62 9.91 -6.82
N ASP A 80 0.89 10.13 -7.92
CA ASP A 80 1.35 9.88 -9.30
C ASP A 80 1.81 8.42 -9.52
N LEU A 81 1.10 7.48 -8.88
CA LEU A 81 1.38 6.04 -8.93
C LEU A 81 0.29 5.23 -9.63
N ARG A 82 -0.76 5.86 -10.13
CA ARG A 82 -1.92 5.15 -10.70
C ARG A 82 -1.54 4.17 -11.81
N LEU A 83 -0.74 4.59 -12.79
CA LEU A 83 -0.34 3.73 -13.91
C LEU A 83 0.50 2.53 -13.45
N LEU A 84 1.44 2.75 -12.53
CA LEU A 84 2.24 1.67 -11.95
C LEU A 84 1.33 0.67 -11.23
N THR A 85 0.41 1.16 -10.40
CA THR A 85 -0.55 0.31 -9.68
C THR A 85 -1.42 -0.49 -10.64
N GLN A 86 -1.96 0.11 -11.70
CA GLN A 86 -2.74 -0.61 -12.72
C GLN A 86 -1.93 -1.77 -13.33
N ASN A 87 -0.67 -1.52 -13.70
CA ASN A 87 0.18 -2.55 -14.28
C ASN A 87 0.47 -3.68 -13.28
N ILE A 88 0.66 -3.37 -12.00
CA ILE A 88 0.88 -4.40 -10.97
C ILE A 88 -0.37 -5.26 -10.74
N LEU A 89 -1.57 -4.67 -10.80
CA LEU A 89 -2.82 -5.37 -10.53
C LEU A 89 -3.30 -6.29 -11.65
N ILE A 90 -2.78 -6.12 -12.87
CA ILE A 90 -3.13 -6.92 -14.05
C ILE A 90 -2.17 -8.12 -14.22
N LEU A 91 -0.99 -8.08 -13.59
CA LEU A 91 -0.02 -9.19 -13.54
C LEU A 91 -0.54 -10.37 -12.72
#